data_AF-A0A2E5G0V0-F1
#
_entry.id   AF-A0A2E5G0V0-F1
#
_cell.length_a   1.000
_cell.length_b   1.000
_cell.length_c   1.000
_cell.angle_alpha   90.00
_cell.angle_beta   90.00
_cell.angle_gamma   90.00
#
_symmetry.space_group_name_H-M   'P 1'
#
loop_
_entity.id
_entity.type
_entity.pdbx_description
1 polymer ?
#
loop_
_entity_poly.entity_id
_entity_poly.type
_entity_poly.pdbx_seq_one_letter_code
_entity_poly.pdbx_strand_id
1 'polypeptide(L)'
;MVAIRTWALIGIISAAVIIGLPHNLCQGEVLGFEIDDVGLGDGRQPNRNFMRNGSNDQVPFGADSIYDTAEYALGSYTHNILFIQDDQLRDLDDREHPKVSPDDCDTINCGMVHWSQSMLDSRKQRVEESASYWNEESESRHHPGAQLDITVHFTNDIYNEGAPFTVDDIGNTSSSVGFVDALGLIDPDYAQYSSFSTATRHFNDDIRRAKNSHWAVTTFIKPYYGRASASINGPYTKGYEDDPSWTYLHELGHIFGALDEYGSHETDEISGYLHTHNTNAANLPGGEPNENSISAVMKTHGVHTISDGTLNAIGWRDTDENTIPDILDTNPTLIADTSNSQPAERIFQAQINTSVSPLVSPDPAEGDYTINTLTSAQYRVNRELWTNLLPVDGDFGDYTEEFLVERTFSIEGNHYIDFRITNSVGNYTQQRFEFVALPDPVVIPGDANADGLVDITDLGIVGVNFNITGAEFSDGDFNSDLIVDIEDLGILGANWSMAQEPSLVPEPTSLGLLIGAMGCLTRPRRSTDHFIS
;
A
#
# COMPACT_ATOMS: atom_id res chain seq x y z
N MET A 1 -30.85 54.47 -4.55
CA MET A 1 -32.11 55.04 -5.05
C MET A 1 -32.79 53.96 -5.89
N VAL A 2 -33.99 53.49 -5.49
CA VAL A 2 -34.97 52.67 -6.28
C VAL A 2 -34.51 51.22 -6.59
N ALA A 3 -35.25 50.11 -6.39
CA ALA A 3 -36.59 49.71 -5.92
C ALA A 3 -36.47 48.22 -5.46
N ILE A 4 -37.05 47.75 -4.34
CA ILE A 4 -38.44 47.31 -4.09
C ILE A 4 -39.05 46.39 -5.18
N ARG A 5 -39.30 45.12 -4.81
CA ARG A 5 -40.56 44.33 -4.91
C ARG A 5 -40.26 42.85 -4.55
N THR A 6 -40.75 42.16 -3.50
CA THR A 6 -42.07 41.86 -2.88
C THR A 6 -42.75 40.53 -3.29
N TRP A 7 -43.24 39.80 -2.26
CA TRP A 7 -44.40 38.86 -2.16
C TRP A 7 -44.30 37.50 -2.90
N ALA A 8 -44.82 36.34 -2.47
CA ALA A 8 -45.88 36.00 -1.51
C ALA A 8 -45.82 34.54 -0.98
N LEU A 9 -46.49 34.35 0.17
CA LEU A 9 -47.10 33.14 0.75
C LEU A 9 -47.63 32.07 -0.23
N ILE A 10 -47.67 30.81 0.23
CA ILE A 10 -48.89 29.97 0.34
C ILE A 10 -48.65 28.92 1.44
N GLY A 11 -49.57 28.82 2.40
CA GLY A 11 -49.73 27.65 3.26
C GLY A 11 -51.04 26.94 2.93
N ILE A 12 -51.12 25.62 3.17
CA ILE A 12 -52.38 24.89 3.32
C ILE A 12 -52.23 23.85 4.46
N ILE A 13 -53.27 23.86 5.28
CA ILE A 13 -53.58 23.09 6.49
C ILE A 13 -54.17 21.72 6.13
N SER A 14 -53.97 20.70 6.98
CA SER A 14 -55.04 19.76 7.33
C SER A 14 -54.81 19.12 8.73
N ALA A 15 -55.74 19.47 9.62
CA ALA A 15 -56.08 18.90 10.92
C ALA A 15 -56.69 17.48 10.76
N ALA A 16 -56.96 16.62 11.74
CA ALA A 16 -56.80 16.45 13.19
C ALA A 16 -57.23 14.99 13.47
N VAL A 17 -57.02 14.47 14.69
CA VAL A 17 -58.06 13.86 15.55
C VAL A 17 -57.40 13.42 16.86
N ILE A 18 -57.91 13.99 17.96
CA ILE A 18 -57.66 13.60 19.35
C ILE A 18 -58.88 12.81 19.80
N ILE A 19 -58.67 11.61 20.37
CA ILE A 19 -59.64 10.91 21.22
C ILE A 19 -58.86 10.38 22.43
N GLY A 20 -59.36 10.63 23.65
CA GLY A 20 -58.65 10.39 24.90
C GLY A 20 -59.10 9.18 25.73
N LEU A 21 -58.15 8.73 26.57
CA LEU A 21 -58.19 8.05 27.88
C LEU A 21 -58.56 6.53 27.97
N PRO A 22 -58.07 5.76 28.99
CA PRO A 22 -57.29 6.14 30.20
C PRO A 22 -56.00 5.29 30.52
N HIS A 23 -55.22 5.81 31.48
CA HIS A 23 -54.11 5.27 32.29
C HIS A 23 -53.92 3.74 32.43
N ASN A 24 -52.71 3.20 32.21
CA ASN A 24 -51.68 2.89 33.24
C ASN A 24 -50.61 1.87 32.75
N LEU A 25 -49.36 2.12 33.19
CA LEU A 25 -48.22 1.20 33.41
C LEU A 25 -47.19 0.96 32.29
N CYS A 26 -45.93 1.08 32.74
CA CYS A 26 -44.63 0.79 32.11
C CYS A 26 -44.08 1.84 31.14
N GLN A 27 -43.44 2.87 31.72
CA GLN A 27 -42.38 3.63 31.06
C GLN A 27 -41.15 2.72 30.87
N GLY A 28 -40.87 2.32 29.63
CA GLY A 28 -39.50 2.09 29.19
C GLY A 28 -39.05 3.37 28.51
N GLU A 29 -38.28 4.20 29.21
CA GLU A 29 -37.68 5.39 28.62
C GLU A 29 -36.57 4.95 27.65
N VAL A 30 -36.80 5.29 26.38
CA VAL A 30 -35.82 5.28 25.31
C VAL A 30 -34.69 6.23 25.72
N LEU A 31 -33.58 5.66 26.18
CA LEU A 31 -32.33 6.40 26.33
C LEU A 31 -31.87 6.77 24.92
N GLY A 32 -31.70 8.07 24.69
CA GLY A 32 -31.13 8.60 23.46
C GLY A 32 -29.79 7.93 23.20
N PHE A 33 -29.77 7.07 22.19
CA PHE A 33 -28.58 6.61 21.51
C PHE A 33 -27.99 7.83 20.79
N GLU A 34 -26.85 8.30 21.24
CA GLU A 34 -25.95 9.08 20.40
C GLU A 34 -25.00 8.05 19.78
N ILE A 35 -25.40 7.59 18.59
CA ILE A 35 -24.48 7.01 17.63
C ILE A 35 -23.59 8.20 17.24
N ASP A 36 -22.33 8.21 17.66
CA ASP A 36 -21.34 9.04 16.96
C ASP A 36 -21.41 8.59 15.51
N ASP A 37 -21.87 9.52 14.66
CA ASP A 37 -22.29 9.29 13.29
C ASP A 37 -21.29 8.36 12.58
N VAL A 38 -21.84 7.24 12.12
CA VAL A 38 -21.17 6.24 11.29
C VAL A 38 -20.45 6.99 10.17
N GLY A 39 -19.16 6.69 10.00
CA GLY A 39 -18.27 7.44 9.13
C GLY A 39 -18.90 7.86 7.80
N LEU A 40 -19.18 9.16 7.66
CA LEU A 40 -19.40 9.80 6.38
C LEU A 40 -18.86 11.25 6.43
N GLY A 41 -17.61 11.40 6.01
CA GLY A 41 -17.17 12.60 5.29
C GLY A 41 -16.35 13.63 6.07
N ASP A 42 -15.15 13.27 6.54
CA ASP A 42 -14.03 14.22 6.39
C ASP A 42 -13.42 14.00 5.01
N GLY A 43 -13.97 14.69 4.01
CA GLY A 43 -13.24 15.10 2.80
C GLY A 43 -12.31 14.11 2.08
N ARG A 44 -12.53 12.79 2.13
CA ARG A 44 -11.75 11.80 1.37
C ARG A 44 -11.92 12.07 -0.13
N GLN A 45 -10.97 12.78 -0.72
CA GLN A 45 -10.91 13.08 -2.15
C GLN A 45 -10.40 11.83 -2.90
N PRO A 46 -11.18 11.23 -3.81
CA PRO A 46 -10.77 10.04 -4.54
C PRO A 46 -9.91 10.45 -5.74
N ASN A 47 -8.59 10.47 -5.52
CA ASN A 47 -7.50 10.33 -6.50
C ASN A 47 -6.27 11.02 -5.94
N ARG A 48 -5.35 10.24 -5.37
CA ARG A 48 -4.10 10.76 -4.84
C ARG A 48 -2.95 9.85 -5.29
N ASN A 49 -2.55 10.01 -6.55
CA ASN A 49 -1.25 9.52 -7.03
C ASN A 49 -0.14 10.34 -6.35
N PHE A 50 0.34 9.90 -5.19
CA PHE A 50 1.56 10.44 -4.59
C PHE A 50 2.70 9.45 -4.81
N MET A 51 3.57 9.77 -5.76
CA MET A 51 4.94 9.27 -5.71
C MET A 51 5.74 10.22 -4.82
N ARG A 52 6.01 9.80 -3.58
CA ARG A 52 7.11 10.36 -2.80
C ARG A 52 8.26 9.36 -2.80
N ASN A 53 9.44 9.88 -3.13
CA ASN A 53 10.73 9.20 -3.14
C ASN A 53 11.32 9.19 -1.72
N GLY A 54 11.79 8.03 -1.26
CA GLY A 54 12.83 7.90 -0.23
C GLY A 54 12.36 7.36 1.13
N SER A 55 12.85 6.17 1.48
CA SER A 55 12.61 5.37 2.70
C SER A 55 12.92 5.97 4.08
N ASN A 56 13.32 7.23 4.16
CA ASN A 56 13.79 7.80 5.43
C ASN A 56 12.67 8.09 6.44
N ASP A 57 11.41 7.88 6.10
CA ASP A 57 10.29 8.21 6.98
C ASP A 57 9.34 7.05 7.30
N GLN A 58 9.62 5.83 6.80
CA GLN A 58 8.86 4.59 7.03
C GLN A 58 7.35 4.74 6.81
N VAL A 59 6.90 5.73 6.02
CA VAL A 59 5.48 5.80 5.65
C VAL A 59 5.18 4.65 4.70
N PRO A 60 4.22 3.76 5.02
CA PRO A 60 3.86 2.66 4.14
C PRO A 60 3.58 3.16 2.72
N PHE A 61 4.03 2.39 1.73
CA PHE A 61 3.90 2.78 0.33
C PHE A 61 2.42 2.94 -0.03
N GLY A 62 2.05 4.11 -0.55
CA GLY A 62 0.68 4.45 -0.92
C GLY A 62 -0.16 5.10 0.18
N ALA A 63 0.30 5.09 1.43
CA ALA A 63 -0.41 5.70 2.56
C ALA A 63 -0.24 7.24 2.60
N ASP A 64 -1.31 7.97 2.94
CA ASP A 64 -1.24 9.38 3.32
C ASP A 64 -0.77 9.47 4.77
N SER A 65 0.39 10.08 4.97
CA SER A 65 1.07 10.09 6.26
C SER A 65 0.27 10.63 7.45
N ILE A 66 -0.74 11.48 7.20
CA ILE A 66 -1.57 12.07 8.26
C ILE A 66 -2.88 11.30 8.44
N TYR A 67 -3.49 10.84 7.36
CA TYR A 67 -4.82 10.24 7.42
C TYR A 67 -4.78 8.73 7.56
N ASP A 68 -3.67 8.11 7.17
CA ASP A 68 -3.45 6.68 7.24
C ASP A 68 -2.41 6.44 8.34
N THR A 69 -2.88 6.13 9.56
CA THR A 69 -2.03 6.07 10.76
C THR A 69 -2.07 4.74 11.50
N ALA A 70 -3.06 3.89 11.23
CA ALA A 70 -3.28 2.65 11.97
C ALA A 70 -4.09 1.61 11.16
N GLU A 71 -3.77 1.48 9.89
CA GLU A 71 -4.48 0.62 8.95
C GLU A 71 -3.99 -0.81 9.13
N TYR A 72 -4.93 -1.73 9.35
CA TYR A 72 -4.71 -3.17 9.57
C TYR A 72 -3.67 -3.53 10.64
N ALA A 73 -3.82 -4.68 11.27
CA ALA A 73 -2.97 -5.10 12.36
C ALA A 73 -1.62 -5.69 11.88
N LEU A 74 -0.85 -5.04 10.99
CA LEU A 74 0.42 -5.58 10.44
C LEU A 74 1.52 -4.53 10.38
N GLY A 75 2.78 -4.95 10.54
CA GLY A 75 3.94 -4.08 10.58
C GLY A 75 4.23 -3.52 11.97
N SER A 76 5.23 -2.65 12.04
CA SER A 76 5.62 -1.99 13.29
C SER A 76 4.67 -0.85 13.66
N TYR A 77 4.22 -0.86 14.91
CA TYR A 77 3.30 0.08 15.51
C TYR A 77 3.95 0.76 16.71
N THR A 78 3.94 2.09 16.75
CA THR A 78 4.20 2.81 18.00
C THR A 78 2.88 3.09 18.72
N HIS A 79 2.68 2.45 19.87
CA HIS A 79 1.51 2.68 20.72
C HIS A 79 1.83 3.70 21.82
N ASN A 80 1.47 4.95 21.58
CA ASN A 80 1.71 6.05 22.49
C ASN A 80 0.68 6.05 23.62
N ILE A 81 1.13 6.16 24.86
CA ILE A 81 0.27 6.23 26.04
C ILE A 81 0.44 7.58 26.70
N LEU A 82 -0.67 8.29 26.88
CA LEU A 82 -0.73 9.56 27.60
C LEU A 82 -1.65 9.42 28.80
N PHE A 83 -1.06 9.51 29.99
CA PHE A 83 -1.80 9.76 31.22
C PHE A 83 -2.09 11.24 31.35
N ILE A 84 -3.36 11.56 31.62
CA ILE A 84 -3.82 12.93 31.79
C ILE A 84 -4.40 13.07 33.19
N GLN A 85 -4.17 14.23 33.81
CA GLN A 85 -4.79 14.66 35.04
C GLN A 85 -5.79 15.77 34.74
N ASP A 86 -7.03 15.60 35.19
CA ASP A 86 -7.99 16.71 35.31
C ASP A 86 -7.74 17.36 36.68
N ASP A 87 -7.42 18.65 36.70
CA ASP A 87 -7.25 19.44 37.92
C ASP A 87 -8.49 20.27 38.29
N GLN A 88 -9.58 20.10 37.55
CA GLN A 88 -10.87 20.64 37.95
C GLN A 88 -11.64 19.67 38.84
N LEU A 89 -12.12 20.18 39.97
CA LEU A 89 -13.17 19.53 40.76
C LEU A 89 -14.37 19.32 39.86
N ARG A 90 -14.74 18.07 39.56
CA ARG A 90 -15.95 17.78 38.78
C ARG A 90 -17.03 17.08 39.55
N ASP A 91 -18.14 17.80 39.55
CA ASP A 91 -19.54 17.37 39.51
C ASP A 91 -19.65 16.11 38.63
N LEU A 92 -19.59 14.93 39.24
CA LEU A 92 -19.93 13.67 38.61
C LEU A 92 -21.45 13.66 38.39
N ASP A 93 -21.95 14.35 37.36
CA ASP A 93 -23.34 14.19 36.88
C ASP A 93 -23.33 13.17 35.72
N ASP A 94 -22.94 11.94 36.03
CA ASP A 94 -23.50 10.79 35.32
C ASP A 94 -24.83 10.44 36.01
N ARG A 95 -25.76 9.80 35.31
CA ARG A 95 -27.15 9.62 35.76
C ARG A 95 -27.34 8.77 37.05
N GLU A 96 -26.26 8.43 37.75
CA GLU A 96 -26.25 7.75 39.05
C GLU A 96 -25.95 8.69 40.24
N HIS A 97 -25.49 9.93 40.03
CA HIS A 97 -25.02 10.80 41.11
C HIS A 97 -25.63 12.22 41.04
N PRO A 98 -26.57 12.59 41.94
CA PRO A 98 -27.19 13.91 41.92
C PRO A 98 -26.25 15.01 42.44
N LYS A 99 -26.27 16.17 41.77
CA LYS A 99 -25.54 17.42 42.10
C LYS A 99 -25.25 17.59 43.60
N VAL A 100 -23.98 17.58 43.94
CA VAL A 100 -23.48 17.74 45.32
C VAL A 100 -22.95 19.17 45.47
N SER A 101 -23.43 19.94 46.46
CA SER A 101 -22.91 21.29 46.66
C SER A 101 -21.46 21.24 47.19
N PRO A 102 -20.64 22.30 47.04
CA PRO A 102 -19.27 22.34 47.58
C PRO A 102 -19.19 22.02 49.08
N ASP A 103 -20.24 22.34 49.85
CA ASP A 103 -20.34 22.06 51.28
C ASP A 103 -20.65 20.58 51.58
N ASP A 104 -21.21 19.83 50.63
CA ASP A 104 -21.54 18.40 50.75
C ASP A 104 -20.35 17.48 50.35
N CYS A 105 -19.34 18.01 49.63
CA CYS A 105 -18.14 17.29 49.19
C CYS A 105 -17.26 16.79 50.35
N ASP A 106 -17.20 17.55 51.45
CA ASP A 106 -16.45 17.20 52.67
C ASP A 106 -17.01 15.93 53.37
N THR A 107 -18.27 15.59 53.11
CA THR A 107 -18.96 14.42 53.69
C THR A 107 -19.00 13.19 52.79
N ILE A 108 -18.84 13.35 51.46
CA ILE A 108 -18.98 12.25 50.47
C ILE A 108 -17.61 11.83 49.87
N ASN A 109 -16.52 12.51 50.23
CA ASN A 109 -15.18 12.27 49.69
C ASN A 109 -15.13 12.46 48.16
N CYS A 110 -15.78 13.52 47.69
CA CYS A 110 -15.65 14.02 46.32
C CYS A 110 -14.26 14.65 46.15
N GLY A 111 -13.23 13.82 46.01
CA GLY A 111 -11.89 14.24 45.68
C GLY A 111 -11.65 14.20 44.17
N MET A 112 -10.84 15.13 43.66
CA MET A 112 -10.13 14.90 42.40
C MET A 112 -9.36 13.58 42.56
N VAL A 113 -9.62 12.61 41.69
CA VAL A 113 -8.82 11.38 41.68
C VAL A 113 -7.48 11.75 41.05
N HIS A 114 -6.44 11.71 41.88
CA HIS A 114 -5.08 11.94 41.43
C HIS A 114 -4.39 10.60 41.16
N TRP A 115 -3.60 10.57 40.10
CA TRP A 115 -2.73 9.44 39.83
C TRP A 115 -1.76 9.21 40.99
N SER A 116 -1.80 8.03 41.59
CA SER A 116 -0.70 7.52 42.40
C SER A 116 0.30 6.77 41.52
N GLN A 117 1.56 6.64 41.97
CA GLN A 117 2.55 5.85 41.24
C GLN A 117 2.09 4.41 41.03
N SER A 118 1.49 3.77 42.03
CA SER A 118 0.93 2.42 41.89
C SER A 118 -0.18 2.31 40.85
N MET A 119 -0.99 3.37 40.69
CA MET A 119 -2.03 3.39 39.66
C MET A 119 -1.42 3.49 38.26
N LEU A 120 -0.39 4.33 38.10
CA LEU A 120 0.36 4.45 36.85
C LEU A 120 1.03 3.13 36.50
N ASP A 121 1.82 2.56 37.42
CA ASP A 121 2.55 1.30 37.20
C ASP A 121 1.60 0.16 36.81
N SER A 122 0.46 0.02 37.51
CA SER A 122 -0.53 -1.01 37.18
C SER A 122 -1.15 -0.82 35.80
N ARG A 123 -1.29 0.42 35.32
CA ARG A 123 -1.84 0.73 34.00
C ARG A 123 -0.83 0.55 32.89
N LYS A 124 0.42 0.97 33.12
CA LYS A 124 1.54 0.67 32.23
C LYS A 124 1.62 -0.83 31.96
N GLN A 125 1.60 -1.64 33.02
CA GLN A 125 1.60 -3.10 32.91
C GLN A 125 0.43 -3.64 32.06
N ARG A 126 -0.81 -3.18 32.30
CA ARG A 126 -1.99 -3.68 31.56
C ARG A 126 -1.96 -3.35 30.08
N VAL A 127 -1.46 -2.17 29.73
CA VAL A 127 -1.25 -1.78 28.32
C VAL A 127 -0.18 -2.66 27.68
N GLU A 128 0.95 -2.86 28.36
CA GLU A 128 2.03 -3.73 27.87
C GLU A 128 1.55 -5.18 27.70
N GLU A 129 0.75 -5.71 28.62
CA GLU A 129 0.13 -7.04 28.51
C GLU A 129 -0.76 -7.15 27.26
N SER A 130 -1.56 -6.13 26.98
CA SER A 130 -2.40 -6.08 25.78
C SER A 130 -1.58 -6.05 24.50
N ALA A 131 -0.54 -5.20 24.43
CA ALA A 131 0.32 -5.11 23.25
C ALA A 131 1.10 -6.41 23.03
N SER A 132 1.60 -7.01 24.12
CA SER A 132 2.32 -8.29 24.06
C SER A 132 1.42 -9.41 23.51
N TYR A 133 0.15 -9.46 23.91
CA TYR A 133 -0.80 -10.45 23.38
C TYR A 133 -0.98 -10.32 21.86
N TRP A 134 -1.16 -9.09 21.35
CA TRP A 134 -1.26 -8.85 19.90
C TRP A 134 0.00 -9.30 19.15
N ASN A 135 1.19 -9.00 19.69
CA ASN A 135 2.47 -9.39 19.09
C ASN A 135 2.63 -10.92 19.08
N GLU A 136 2.36 -11.60 20.20
CA GLU A 136 2.46 -13.06 20.32
C GLU A 136 1.50 -13.78 19.38
N GLU A 137 0.24 -13.30 19.29
CA GLU A 137 -0.74 -13.86 18.36
C GLU A 137 -0.26 -13.69 16.91
N SER A 138 0.30 -12.53 16.56
CA SER A 138 0.81 -12.30 15.21
C SER A 138 2.04 -13.13 14.88
N GLU A 139 3.01 -13.21 15.80
CA GLU A 139 4.23 -14.01 15.64
C GLU A 139 3.91 -15.50 15.41
N SER A 140 2.89 -16.01 16.11
CA SER A 140 2.47 -17.41 15.99
C SER A 140 1.77 -17.75 14.66
N ARG A 141 1.29 -16.74 13.94
CA ARG A 141 0.44 -16.90 12.74
C ARG A 141 1.16 -16.52 11.45
N HIS A 142 2.04 -15.53 11.48
CA HIS A 142 2.51 -14.88 10.26
C HIS A 142 4.00 -15.05 9.99
N HIS A 143 4.32 -15.03 8.69
CA HIS A 143 5.67 -14.86 8.18
C HIS A 143 6.36 -13.65 8.83
N PRO A 144 7.67 -13.69 9.17
CA PRO A 144 8.35 -12.59 9.87
C PRO A 144 8.23 -11.21 9.22
N GLY A 145 8.18 -11.15 7.88
CA GLY A 145 7.96 -9.91 7.11
C GLY A 145 6.52 -9.40 7.10
N ALA A 146 5.59 -10.09 7.76
CA ALA A 146 4.16 -9.81 7.81
C ALA A 146 3.61 -9.80 9.25
N GLN A 147 4.47 -9.70 10.26
CA GLN A 147 4.04 -9.69 11.66
C GLN A 147 3.63 -8.28 12.11
N LEU A 148 2.76 -8.25 13.11
CA LEU A 148 2.48 -7.08 13.93
C LEU A 148 3.53 -6.95 15.01
N ASP A 149 4.11 -5.76 15.14
CA ASP A 149 5.06 -5.44 16.21
C ASP A 149 4.67 -4.13 16.88
N ILE A 150 3.88 -4.22 17.94
CA ILE A 150 3.49 -3.08 18.78
C ILE A 150 4.59 -2.82 19.81
N THR A 151 5.20 -1.65 19.73
CA THR A 151 6.06 -1.09 20.78
C THR A 151 5.29 -0.04 21.57
N VAL A 152 5.12 -0.28 22.87
CA VAL A 152 4.46 0.66 23.79
C VAL A 152 5.42 1.79 24.16
N HIS A 153 4.91 3.02 24.11
CA HIS A 153 5.67 4.23 24.38
C HIS A 153 4.92 5.11 25.37
N PHE A 154 5.42 5.20 26.61
CA PHE A 154 4.85 6.09 27.62
C PHE A 154 5.31 7.52 27.38
N THR A 155 4.48 8.30 26.69
CA THR A 155 4.76 9.69 26.29
C THR A 155 5.10 10.58 27.49
N ASN A 156 4.41 10.39 28.62
CA ASN A 156 4.69 11.13 29.85
C ASN A 156 6.14 10.95 30.34
N ASP A 157 6.75 9.78 30.17
CA ASP A 157 8.11 9.51 30.65
C ASP A 157 9.16 10.36 29.94
N ILE A 158 8.86 10.78 28.71
CA ILE A 158 9.78 11.54 27.86
C ILE A 158 9.50 13.04 27.94
N TYR A 159 8.23 13.41 27.90
CA TYR A 159 7.83 14.81 27.77
C TYR A 159 7.39 15.45 29.09
N ASN A 160 7.25 14.66 30.16
CA ASN A 160 6.82 15.18 31.47
C ASN A 160 7.38 14.38 32.67
N GLU A 161 8.61 13.84 32.55
CA GLU A 161 9.31 13.12 33.64
C GLU A 161 8.48 11.99 34.30
N GLY A 162 7.56 11.39 33.54
CA GLY A 162 6.66 10.32 33.98
C GLY A 162 5.39 10.82 34.69
N ALA A 163 5.23 12.12 34.88
CA ALA A 163 4.04 12.71 35.45
C ALA A 163 2.90 12.81 34.41
N PRO A 164 1.63 12.61 34.83
CA PRO A 164 0.47 12.90 33.98
C PRO A 164 0.44 14.35 33.51
N PHE A 165 -0.02 14.59 32.27
CA PHE A 165 -0.24 15.95 31.78
C PHE A 165 -1.46 16.54 32.47
N THR A 166 -1.29 17.67 33.15
CA THR A 166 -2.40 18.35 33.83
C THR A 166 -3.02 19.37 32.88
N VAL A 167 -4.32 19.27 32.65
CA VAL A 167 -5.06 20.15 31.74
C VAL A 167 -6.31 20.71 32.43
N ASP A 168 -6.60 21.98 32.15
CA ASP A 168 -7.83 22.63 32.59
C ASP A 168 -9.00 22.14 31.72
N ASP A 169 -10.04 21.52 32.30
CA ASP A 169 -11.30 21.16 31.62
C ASP A 169 -11.20 19.98 30.62
N ILE A 170 -11.21 18.74 31.12
CA ILE A 170 -11.44 17.56 30.29
C ILE A 170 -12.94 17.31 30.12
N GLY A 171 -13.74 18.26 29.60
CA GLY A 171 -15.22 18.29 29.52
C GLY A 171 -15.99 16.96 29.71
N ASN A 172 -17.05 16.96 30.54
CA ASN A 172 -17.80 15.75 30.94
C ASN A 172 -18.64 15.14 29.81
N THR A 173 -18.61 15.71 28.62
CA THR A 173 -19.39 15.28 27.46
C THR A 173 -18.65 15.77 26.22
N SER A 174 -18.25 14.86 25.34
CA SER A 174 -17.93 15.10 23.91
C SER A 174 -16.91 16.19 23.51
N SER A 175 -16.44 17.06 24.40
CA SER A 175 -15.48 18.12 24.06
C SER A 175 -14.07 17.57 24.22
N SER A 176 -13.48 17.18 23.10
CA SER A 176 -12.11 16.70 22.99
C SER A 176 -11.03 17.77 23.28
N VAL A 177 -11.39 18.87 23.94
CA VAL A 177 -10.56 20.07 24.19
C VAL A 177 -9.39 19.74 25.12
N GLY A 178 -9.65 19.16 26.30
CA GLY A 178 -8.58 18.77 27.23
C GLY A 178 -7.58 17.74 26.67
N PHE A 179 -7.97 16.93 25.68
CA PHE A 179 -7.02 16.03 25.00
C PHE A 179 -6.11 16.78 24.01
N VAL A 180 -6.65 17.77 23.29
CA VAL A 180 -5.85 18.65 22.43
C VAL A 180 -4.90 19.50 23.27
N ASP A 181 -5.35 19.96 24.44
CA ASP A 181 -4.49 20.72 25.36
C ASP A 181 -3.33 19.85 25.88
N ALA A 182 -3.57 18.57 26.19
CA ALA A 182 -2.51 17.65 26.58
C ALA A 182 -1.46 17.47 25.48
N LEU A 183 -1.87 17.38 24.22
CA LEU A 183 -0.95 17.41 23.08
C LEU A 183 -0.24 18.76 22.96
N GLY A 184 -0.95 19.87 23.17
CA GLY A 184 -0.40 21.23 23.18
C GLY A 184 0.69 21.47 24.24
N LEU A 185 0.65 20.72 25.35
CA LEU A 185 1.71 20.73 26.38
C LEU A 185 2.98 20.00 25.94
N ILE A 186 2.87 19.05 25.01
CA ILE A 186 4.02 18.38 24.38
C ILE A 186 4.64 19.31 23.34
N ASP A 187 3.81 19.78 22.40
CA ASP A 187 4.19 20.78 21.41
C ASP A 187 3.01 21.74 21.15
N PRO A 188 3.19 23.06 21.35
CA PRO A 188 2.15 24.05 21.08
C PRO A 188 1.58 24.02 19.66
N ASP A 189 2.31 23.48 18.69
CA ASP A 189 1.83 23.34 17.31
C ASP A 189 0.63 22.39 17.21
N TYR A 190 0.43 21.46 18.15
CA TYR A 190 -0.76 20.60 18.15
C TYR A 190 -2.03 21.34 18.61
N ALA A 191 -1.90 22.40 19.41
CA ALA A 191 -3.03 23.18 19.89
C ALA A 191 -3.67 24.05 18.78
N GLN A 192 -3.03 24.17 17.62
CA GLN A 192 -3.57 24.92 16.48
C GLN A 192 -4.69 24.16 15.76
N TYR A 193 -4.79 22.84 15.93
CA TYR A 193 -5.78 22.03 15.26
C TYR A 193 -7.12 22.09 16.00
N SER A 194 -8.19 22.41 15.26
CA SER A 194 -9.55 22.53 15.83
C SER A 194 -10.21 21.17 16.12
N SER A 195 -9.66 20.09 15.59
CA SER A 195 -10.17 18.73 15.76
C SER A 195 -9.14 17.89 16.51
N PHE A 196 -9.60 17.18 17.54
CA PHE A 196 -8.79 16.25 18.30
C PHE A 196 -8.26 15.08 17.49
N SER A 197 -9.08 14.54 16.58
CA SER A 197 -8.63 13.47 15.66
C SER A 197 -7.49 13.98 14.78
N THR A 198 -7.61 15.20 14.24
CA THR A 198 -6.55 15.83 13.42
C THR A 198 -5.28 16.08 14.23
N ALA A 199 -5.39 16.64 15.44
CA ALA A 199 -4.24 16.87 16.32
C ALA A 199 -3.51 15.55 16.64
N THR A 200 -4.28 14.50 16.96
CA THR A 200 -3.73 13.17 17.24
C THR A 200 -3.06 12.56 16.01
N ARG A 201 -3.63 12.70 14.81
CA ARG A 201 -3.04 12.22 13.57
C ARG A 201 -1.67 12.85 13.29
N HIS A 202 -1.56 14.16 13.48
CA HIS A 202 -0.28 14.86 13.36
C HIS A 202 0.73 14.39 14.41
N PHE A 203 0.30 14.25 15.68
CA PHE A 203 1.15 13.70 16.72
C PHE A 203 1.62 12.26 16.41
N ASN A 204 0.71 11.39 15.97
CA ASN A 204 1.04 10.02 15.57
C ASN A 204 2.04 10.00 14.39
N ASP A 205 1.87 10.87 13.39
CA ASP A 205 2.81 11.02 12.27
C ASP A 205 4.21 11.43 12.73
N ASP A 206 4.30 12.41 13.64
CA ASP A 206 5.59 12.84 14.18
C ASP A 206 6.27 11.73 14.99
N ILE A 207 5.51 11.02 15.84
CA ILE A 207 6.07 9.91 16.63
C ILE A 207 6.49 8.75 15.73
N ARG A 208 5.67 8.27 14.79
CA ARG A 208 6.03 7.11 13.96
C ARG A 208 7.30 7.38 13.14
N ARG A 209 7.48 8.60 12.65
CA ARG A 209 8.72 9.04 12.00
C ARG A 209 9.89 9.06 12.98
N ALA A 210 9.71 9.61 14.18
CA ALA A 210 10.74 9.66 15.21
C ALA A 210 11.16 8.27 15.72
N LYS A 211 10.25 7.29 15.65
CA LYS A 211 10.47 5.91 16.09
C LYS A 211 10.77 4.94 14.96
N ASN A 212 10.73 5.39 13.71
CA ASN A 212 10.92 4.56 12.53
C ASN A 212 9.93 3.36 12.51
N SER A 213 8.67 3.63 12.82
CA SER A 213 7.57 2.66 12.74
C SER A 213 6.65 2.96 11.56
N HIS A 214 6.01 1.92 11.01
CA HIS A 214 5.05 2.08 9.93
C HIS A 214 3.87 2.94 10.39
N TRP A 215 3.34 2.59 11.57
CA TRP A 215 2.10 3.12 12.11
C TRP A 215 2.29 3.71 13.50
N ALA A 216 1.35 4.53 13.95
CA ALA A 216 1.25 4.96 15.34
C ALA A 216 -0.19 5.24 15.76
N VAL A 217 -0.48 4.86 17.01
CA VAL A 217 -1.77 5.09 17.65
C VAL A 217 -1.54 5.69 19.03
N THR A 218 -2.46 6.54 19.49
CA THR A 218 -2.38 7.13 20.82
C THR A 218 -3.55 6.71 21.71
N THR A 219 -3.25 6.23 22.90
CA THR A 219 -4.23 5.99 23.96
C THR A 219 -4.14 7.05 25.04
N PHE A 220 -5.26 7.70 25.32
CA PHE A 220 -5.38 8.71 26.37
C PHE A 220 -6.07 8.11 27.59
N ILE A 221 -5.41 8.12 28.74
CA ILE A 221 -5.87 7.46 29.98
C ILE A 221 -6.17 8.49 31.07
N LYS A 222 -7.36 8.39 31.68
CA LYS A 222 -7.83 9.25 32.77
C LYS A 222 -7.86 8.53 34.13
N PRO A 223 -7.75 9.27 35.27
CA PRO A 223 -7.61 8.68 36.60
C PRO A 223 -8.94 8.27 37.26
N TYR A 224 -10.07 8.45 36.58
CA TYR A 224 -11.40 8.16 37.12
C TYR A 224 -12.13 7.14 36.24
N TYR A 225 -13.26 6.62 36.72
CA TYR A 225 -14.07 5.62 36.04
C TYR A 225 -14.72 6.16 34.76
N GLY A 226 -14.82 5.33 33.73
CA GLY A 226 -15.53 5.67 32.51
C GLY A 226 -15.68 4.46 31.60
N ARG A 227 -16.14 4.71 30.37
CA ARG A 227 -16.26 3.69 29.34
C ARG A 227 -15.16 3.88 28.31
N ALA A 228 -14.28 2.90 28.19
CA ALA A 228 -13.27 2.84 27.14
C ALA A 228 -13.92 2.96 25.75
N SER A 229 -13.18 3.56 24.82
CA SER A 229 -13.65 3.74 23.45
C SER A 229 -12.49 3.94 22.50
N ALA A 230 -12.69 3.58 21.24
CA ALA A 230 -11.73 3.74 20.18
C ALA A 230 -12.39 4.40 18.97
N SER A 231 -11.58 5.10 18.19
CA SER A 231 -11.95 5.47 16.83
C SER A 231 -11.59 4.30 15.91
N ILE A 232 -12.57 3.82 15.14
CA ILE A 232 -12.33 2.75 14.17
C ILE A 232 -11.33 3.25 13.11
N ASN A 233 -10.33 2.43 12.79
CA ASN A 233 -9.21 2.80 11.90
C ASN A 233 -8.41 4.01 12.42
N GLY A 234 -8.20 4.05 13.74
CA GLY A 234 -7.44 5.12 14.40
C GLY A 234 -8.20 6.45 14.49
N PRO A 235 -7.56 7.52 15.01
CA PRO A 235 -6.14 7.59 15.40
C PRO A 235 -5.90 7.38 16.91
N TYR A 236 -6.95 7.20 17.71
CA TYR A 236 -6.83 7.10 19.16
C TYR A 236 -7.79 6.11 19.82
N THR A 237 -7.42 5.71 21.03
CA THR A 237 -8.33 5.13 22.02
C THR A 237 -8.35 5.98 23.30
N LYS A 238 -9.39 5.80 24.10
CA LYS A 238 -9.58 6.41 25.42
C LYS A 238 -9.71 5.30 26.43
N GLY A 239 -8.97 5.40 27.53
CA GLY A 239 -9.00 4.48 28.66
C GLY A 239 -9.11 5.19 30.00
N TYR A 240 -9.29 4.39 31.04
CA TYR A 240 -9.63 4.82 32.40
C TYR A 240 -8.85 4.01 33.44
N GLU A 241 -8.95 4.44 34.68
CA GLU A 241 -8.15 3.90 35.79
C GLU A 241 -8.41 2.43 36.05
N ASP A 242 -9.65 1.97 35.95
CA ASP A 242 -10.03 0.62 36.30
C ASP A 242 -9.93 -0.38 35.14
N ASP A 243 -9.70 0.11 33.92
CA ASP A 243 -9.67 -0.70 32.70
C ASP A 243 -8.66 -1.85 32.79
N PRO A 244 -9.10 -3.12 32.68
CA PRO A 244 -8.24 -4.30 32.62
C PRO A 244 -7.53 -4.41 31.26
N SER A 245 -6.52 -5.28 31.17
CA SER A 245 -5.74 -5.48 29.92
C SER A 245 -6.59 -5.89 28.72
N TRP A 246 -7.64 -6.71 28.93
CA TRP A 246 -8.56 -7.10 27.84
C TRP A 246 -9.32 -5.90 27.24
N THR A 247 -9.53 -4.82 28.00
CA THR A 247 -10.18 -3.61 27.49
C THR A 247 -9.26 -2.90 26.50
N TYR A 248 -7.99 -2.70 26.83
CA TYR A 248 -7.01 -2.16 25.88
C TYR A 248 -6.87 -3.04 24.62
N LEU A 249 -6.98 -4.37 24.80
CA LEU A 249 -6.94 -5.33 23.70
C LEU A 249 -8.13 -5.15 22.76
N HIS A 250 -9.33 -5.03 23.33
CA HIS A 250 -10.57 -4.76 22.61
C HIS A 250 -10.51 -3.43 21.85
N GLU A 251 -10.09 -2.35 22.52
CA GLU A 251 -10.01 -1.03 21.88
C GLU A 251 -8.96 -0.99 20.76
N LEU A 252 -7.85 -1.72 20.88
CA LEU A 252 -6.89 -1.88 19.77
C LEU A 252 -7.50 -2.66 18.60
N GLY A 253 -8.42 -3.61 18.85
CA GLY A 253 -9.18 -4.28 17.79
C GLY A 253 -9.92 -3.29 16.90
N HIS A 254 -10.59 -2.29 17.50
CA HIS A 254 -11.23 -1.21 16.74
C HIS A 254 -10.24 -0.33 15.97
N ILE A 255 -9.08 -0.03 16.56
CA ILE A 255 -8.03 0.70 15.85
C ILE A 255 -7.68 0.02 14.54
N PHE A 256 -7.64 -1.31 14.53
CA PHE A 256 -7.34 -2.10 13.34
C PHE A 256 -8.56 -2.36 12.43
N GLY A 257 -9.74 -1.84 12.78
CA GLY A 257 -10.94 -1.91 11.96
C GLY A 257 -11.97 -2.95 12.39
N ALA A 258 -11.78 -3.65 13.51
CA ALA A 258 -12.79 -4.57 14.02
C ALA A 258 -14.03 -3.81 14.52
N LEU A 259 -15.21 -4.40 14.32
CA LEU A 259 -16.44 -3.91 14.93
C LEU A 259 -16.71 -4.64 16.25
N ASP A 260 -17.57 -4.04 17.06
CA ASP A 260 -18.15 -4.73 18.21
C ASP A 260 -18.96 -5.94 17.74
N GLU A 261 -18.88 -7.03 18.51
CA GLU A 261 -19.55 -8.30 18.21
C GLU A 261 -20.68 -8.61 19.21
N TYR A 262 -21.00 -7.69 20.11
CA TYR A 262 -22.05 -7.82 21.12
C TYR A 262 -23.26 -6.93 20.85
N GLY A 263 -24.24 -6.91 21.76
CA GLY A 263 -25.33 -5.95 21.69
C GLY A 263 -26.24 -6.13 20.48
N SER A 264 -26.49 -5.05 19.74
CA SER A 264 -27.32 -5.02 18.52
C SER A 264 -26.52 -5.16 17.23
N HIS A 265 -25.21 -5.44 17.30
CA HIS A 265 -24.37 -5.60 16.12
C HIS A 265 -24.81 -6.81 15.29
N GLU A 266 -24.72 -6.68 13.97
CA GLU A 266 -25.26 -7.63 12.99
C GLU A 266 -24.15 -8.17 12.07
N THR A 267 -24.30 -9.42 11.61
CA THR A 267 -23.26 -10.06 10.79
C THR A 267 -23.06 -9.44 9.41
N ASP A 268 -23.99 -8.63 8.92
CA ASP A 268 -23.87 -7.93 7.63
C ASP A 268 -23.19 -6.57 7.74
N GLU A 269 -22.90 -6.07 8.94
CA GLU A 269 -22.04 -4.89 9.13
C GLU A 269 -20.64 -5.18 8.56
N ILE A 270 -20.04 -4.18 7.91
CA ILE A 270 -18.76 -4.31 7.20
C ILE A 270 -17.77 -3.29 7.75
N SER A 271 -16.52 -3.71 7.96
CA SER A 271 -15.44 -2.84 8.39
C SER A 271 -14.06 -3.41 8.05
N GLY A 272 -13.04 -2.59 8.31
CA GLY A 272 -11.63 -2.93 8.14
C GLY A 272 -11.14 -2.80 6.70
N TYR A 273 -9.82 -2.88 6.52
CA TYR A 273 -9.17 -2.67 5.22
C TYR A 273 -9.69 -3.60 4.12
N LEU A 274 -9.91 -4.88 4.47
CA LEU A 274 -10.41 -5.88 3.53
C LEU A 274 -11.91 -5.79 3.27
N HIS A 275 -12.59 -4.81 3.87
CA HIS A 275 -14.03 -4.54 3.72
C HIS A 275 -14.87 -5.80 3.98
N THR A 276 -14.68 -6.42 5.15
CA THR A 276 -15.25 -7.73 5.49
C THR A 276 -16.40 -7.65 6.49
N HIS A 277 -17.29 -8.63 6.42
CA HIS A 277 -18.43 -8.77 7.32
C HIS A 277 -18.03 -9.11 8.77
N ASN A 278 -18.77 -8.55 9.73
CA ASN A 278 -18.66 -8.82 11.16
C ASN A 278 -19.27 -10.18 11.54
N THR A 279 -18.75 -11.27 10.99
CA THR A 279 -19.40 -12.60 11.02
C THR A 279 -19.61 -13.19 12.41
N ASN A 280 -18.88 -12.72 13.43
CA ASN A 280 -19.06 -13.14 14.81
C ASN A 280 -19.98 -12.21 15.62
N ALA A 281 -20.66 -11.25 14.99
CA ALA A 281 -21.63 -10.40 15.65
C ALA A 281 -22.73 -11.21 16.37
N ALA A 282 -23.28 -10.64 17.44
CA ALA A 282 -24.29 -11.29 18.28
C ALA A 282 -25.59 -11.59 17.54
N ASN A 283 -25.90 -10.84 16.47
CA ASN A 283 -27.13 -10.99 15.71
C ASN A 283 -26.86 -11.20 14.22
N LEU A 284 -27.78 -11.91 13.58
CA LEU A 284 -27.94 -11.99 12.13
C LEU A 284 -28.62 -10.71 11.61
N PRO A 285 -28.66 -10.49 10.28
CA PRO A 285 -29.30 -9.31 9.71
C PRO A 285 -30.78 -9.26 10.09
N GLY A 286 -31.21 -8.15 10.68
CA GLY A 286 -32.57 -7.99 11.22
C GLY A 286 -32.76 -8.39 12.69
N GLY A 287 -31.67 -8.60 13.44
CA GLY A 287 -31.65 -8.65 14.90
C GLY A 287 -31.92 -10.02 15.53
N GLU A 288 -32.00 -11.09 14.74
CA GLU A 288 -32.14 -12.45 15.28
C GLU A 288 -30.80 -12.95 15.85
N PRO A 289 -30.75 -13.68 16.98
CA PRO A 289 -29.48 -14.15 17.54
C PRO A 289 -28.64 -15.00 16.58
N ASN A 290 -27.34 -14.72 16.49
CA ASN A 290 -26.38 -15.51 15.72
C ASN A 290 -25.89 -16.72 16.53
N GLU A 291 -26.46 -17.89 16.25
CA GLU A 291 -26.10 -19.15 16.93
C GLU A 291 -24.64 -19.60 16.70
N ASN A 292 -23.98 -19.09 15.66
CA ASN A 292 -22.59 -19.41 15.33
C ASN A 292 -21.58 -18.51 16.04
N SER A 293 -22.05 -17.45 16.72
CA SER A 293 -21.16 -16.48 17.35
C SER A 293 -20.51 -17.04 18.63
N ILE A 294 -19.18 -17.01 18.68
CA ILE A 294 -18.36 -17.47 19.79
C ILE A 294 -18.03 -16.34 20.76
N SER A 295 -17.59 -16.67 21.97
CA SER A 295 -16.98 -15.67 22.86
C SER A 295 -15.61 -15.28 22.33
N ALA A 296 -15.41 -13.99 22.09
CA ALA A 296 -14.20 -13.40 21.56
C ALA A 296 -13.98 -12.02 22.18
N VAL A 297 -12.79 -11.44 21.98
CA VAL A 297 -12.38 -10.15 22.55
C VAL A 297 -13.33 -9.02 22.16
N MET A 298 -13.86 -9.02 20.93
CA MET A 298 -14.80 -8.00 20.47
C MET A 298 -16.24 -8.22 20.95
N LYS A 299 -16.51 -9.31 21.69
CA LYS A 299 -17.86 -9.69 22.15
C LYS A 299 -18.01 -9.79 23.66
N THR A 300 -17.05 -10.43 24.33
CA THR A 300 -17.21 -10.90 25.70
C THR A 300 -16.10 -10.33 26.58
N HIS A 301 -16.49 -9.62 27.64
CA HIS A 301 -15.56 -9.10 28.64
C HIS A 301 -14.67 -10.20 29.24
N GLY A 302 -13.37 -9.93 29.33
CA GLY A 302 -12.40 -10.86 29.91
C GLY A 302 -11.95 -12.00 28.99
N VAL A 303 -12.28 -11.93 27.69
CA VAL A 303 -11.85 -12.89 26.68
C VAL A 303 -10.81 -12.26 25.77
N HIS A 304 -9.74 -12.99 25.47
CA HIS A 304 -8.66 -12.52 24.60
C HIS A 304 -8.70 -13.15 23.20
N THR A 305 -9.44 -14.26 23.03
CA THR A 305 -9.58 -14.95 21.74
C THR A 305 -10.09 -14.01 20.66
N ILE A 306 -9.42 -14.00 19.51
CA ILE A 306 -9.81 -13.23 18.33
C ILE A 306 -10.71 -14.11 17.45
N SER A 307 -11.88 -13.61 17.06
CA SER A 307 -12.81 -14.36 16.19
C SER A 307 -12.35 -14.33 14.73
N ASP A 308 -12.83 -15.26 13.90
CA ASP A 308 -12.57 -15.22 12.46
C ASP A 308 -13.09 -13.93 11.79
N GLY A 309 -14.23 -13.39 12.27
CA GLY A 309 -14.76 -12.11 11.80
C GLY A 309 -13.81 -10.96 12.09
N THR A 310 -13.30 -10.91 13.33
CA THR A 310 -12.28 -9.92 13.73
C THR A 310 -10.98 -10.10 12.95
N LEU A 311 -10.46 -11.33 12.79
CA LEU A 311 -9.24 -11.62 12.02
C LEU A 311 -9.33 -11.07 10.58
N ASN A 312 -10.48 -11.24 9.94
CA ASN A 312 -10.72 -10.72 8.60
C ASN A 312 -10.75 -9.18 8.58
N ALA A 313 -11.44 -8.56 9.53
CA ALA A 313 -11.56 -7.10 9.61
C ALA A 313 -10.20 -6.42 9.85
N ILE A 314 -9.38 -6.98 10.74
CA ILE A 314 -8.06 -6.42 11.06
C ILE A 314 -6.98 -6.72 10.01
N GLY A 315 -7.32 -7.42 8.93
CA GLY A 315 -6.40 -7.68 7.82
C GLY A 315 -5.54 -8.93 7.95
N TRP A 316 -5.89 -9.87 8.83
CA TRP A 316 -5.16 -11.14 9.05
C TRP A 316 -5.74 -12.30 8.24
N ARG A 317 -6.49 -12.01 7.18
CA ARG A 317 -6.99 -13.04 6.26
C ARG A 317 -5.83 -13.58 5.45
N ASP A 318 -5.62 -14.89 5.48
CA ASP A 318 -4.65 -15.63 4.68
C ASP A 318 -5.42 -16.71 3.90
N THR A 319 -5.67 -16.45 2.62
CA THR A 319 -6.54 -17.30 1.78
C THR A 319 -5.86 -18.59 1.31
N ASP A 320 -4.52 -18.59 1.15
CA ASP A 320 -3.78 -19.73 0.62
C ASP A 320 -2.98 -20.50 1.69
N GLU A 321 -3.11 -20.10 2.95
CA GLU A 321 -2.54 -20.72 4.15
C GLU A 321 -1.00 -20.75 4.13
N ASN A 322 -0.39 -19.74 3.50
CA ASN A 322 1.07 -19.64 3.37
C ASN A 322 1.73 -18.81 4.49
N THR A 323 0.95 -18.36 5.49
CA THR A 323 1.32 -17.48 6.62
C THR A 323 1.55 -16.01 6.25
N ILE A 324 1.24 -15.60 5.02
CA ILE A 324 1.30 -14.22 4.57
C ILE A 324 -0.15 -13.73 4.38
N PRO A 325 -0.61 -12.71 5.14
CA PRO A 325 -1.94 -12.16 4.94
C PRO A 325 -2.12 -11.60 3.52
N ASP A 326 -3.32 -11.74 2.97
CA ASP A 326 -3.70 -11.33 1.61
C ASP A 326 -3.26 -9.90 1.26
N ILE A 327 -3.27 -8.99 2.25
CA ILE A 327 -2.87 -7.58 2.10
C ILE A 327 -1.39 -7.46 1.66
N LEU A 328 -0.54 -8.36 2.16
CA LEU A 328 0.90 -8.38 1.89
C LEU A 328 1.30 -9.46 0.89
N ASP A 329 0.39 -10.38 0.54
CA ASP A 329 0.61 -11.43 -0.45
C ASP A 329 0.53 -10.90 -1.88
N THR A 330 1.49 -10.03 -2.21
CA THR A 330 1.63 -9.38 -3.51
C THR A 330 3.01 -9.65 -4.08
N ASN A 331 3.16 -9.51 -5.41
CA ASN A 331 4.43 -9.61 -6.09
C ASN A 331 4.95 -8.20 -6.47
N PRO A 332 6.27 -7.94 -6.39
CA PRO A 332 6.83 -6.66 -6.81
C PRO A 332 6.68 -6.44 -8.31
N THR A 333 6.65 -5.19 -8.76
CA THR A 333 6.73 -4.85 -10.18
C THR A 333 8.18 -4.84 -10.67
N LEU A 334 8.38 -5.16 -11.93
CA LEU A 334 9.68 -5.11 -12.60
C LEU A 334 9.49 -4.50 -13.99
N ILE A 335 10.11 -3.35 -14.22
CA ILE A 335 10.14 -2.68 -15.52
C ILE A 335 11.61 -2.53 -15.90
N ALA A 336 12.03 -3.16 -16.99
CA ALA A 336 13.40 -3.01 -17.50
C ALA A 336 13.43 -2.26 -18.83
N ASP A 337 14.35 -1.31 -18.93
CA ASP A 337 14.74 -0.66 -20.18
C ASP A 337 16.08 -1.24 -20.66
N THR A 338 16.07 -1.88 -21.83
CA THR A 338 17.25 -2.48 -22.45
C THR A 338 17.71 -1.71 -23.70
N SER A 339 17.19 -0.51 -23.93
CA SER A 339 17.42 0.27 -25.16
C SER A 339 18.88 0.66 -25.39
N ASN A 340 19.70 0.72 -24.33
CA ASN A 340 21.13 1.01 -24.41
C ASN A 340 21.99 -0.23 -24.74
N SER A 341 21.39 -1.41 -24.90
CA SER A 341 22.13 -2.61 -25.32
C SER A 341 22.73 -2.45 -26.72
N GLN A 342 23.91 -3.02 -26.93
CA GLN A 342 24.69 -2.96 -28.16
C GLN A 342 24.95 -4.37 -28.72
N PRO A 343 24.05 -4.90 -29.57
CA PRO A 343 24.17 -6.25 -30.14
C PRO A 343 25.46 -6.51 -30.91
N ALA A 344 25.96 -5.52 -31.67
CA ALA A 344 27.18 -5.64 -32.47
C ALA A 344 28.45 -5.73 -31.61
N GLU A 345 28.48 -5.00 -30.50
CA GLU A 345 29.57 -5.05 -29.51
C GLU A 345 29.37 -6.18 -28.49
N ARG A 346 28.25 -6.92 -28.59
CA ARG A 346 27.84 -8.00 -27.68
C ARG A 346 27.72 -7.53 -26.23
N ILE A 347 27.32 -6.27 -26.02
CA ILE A 347 27.09 -5.68 -24.70
C ILE A 347 25.59 -5.59 -24.45
N PHE A 348 25.11 -6.24 -23.41
CA PHE A 348 23.76 -6.06 -22.89
C PHE A 348 23.79 -5.05 -21.75
N GLN A 349 22.91 -4.07 -21.82
CA GLN A 349 22.68 -3.08 -20.77
C GLN A 349 21.19 -3.05 -20.43
N ALA A 350 20.89 -3.07 -19.13
CA ALA A 350 19.53 -2.93 -18.63
C ALA A 350 19.49 -1.99 -17.42
N GLN A 351 18.56 -1.04 -17.45
CA GLN A 351 18.13 -0.26 -16.29
C GLN A 351 16.81 -0.85 -15.79
N ILE A 352 16.78 -1.32 -14.55
CA ILE A 352 15.64 -2.02 -13.97
C ILE A 352 15.05 -1.15 -12.89
N ASN A 353 13.82 -0.70 -13.10
CA ASN A 353 13.03 0.02 -12.11
C ASN A 353 12.00 -0.94 -11.52
N THR A 354 11.99 -1.04 -10.20
CA THR A 354 11.12 -1.97 -9.48
C THR A 354 10.39 -1.24 -8.38
N SER A 355 9.21 -1.74 -8.04
CA SER A 355 8.46 -1.28 -6.88
C SER A 355 7.78 -2.44 -6.18
N VAL A 356 7.45 -2.27 -4.91
CA VAL A 356 6.40 -3.10 -4.31
C VAL A 356 5.05 -2.73 -4.92
N SER A 357 4.09 -3.65 -4.83
CA SER A 357 2.72 -3.45 -5.32
C SER A 357 1.76 -3.62 -4.14
N PRO A 358 1.00 -2.61 -3.73
CA PRO A 358 -0.07 -2.81 -2.76
C PRO A 358 -1.21 -3.64 -3.37
N LEU A 359 -1.97 -4.33 -2.50
CA LEU A 359 -3.25 -4.90 -2.89
C LEU A 359 -4.23 -3.76 -3.14
N VAL A 360 -5.00 -3.83 -4.23
CA VAL A 360 -6.10 -2.90 -4.47
C VAL A 360 -7.14 -3.08 -3.37
N SER A 361 -7.42 -2.02 -2.62
CA SER A 361 -8.34 -2.11 -1.49
C SER A 361 -9.75 -2.49 -1.94
N PRO A 362 -10.38 -3.49 -1.30
CA PRO A 362 -11.79 -3.79 -1.51
C PRO A 362 -12.72 -2.66 -1.01
N ASP A 363 -12.26 -1.82 -0.08
CA ASP A 363 -13.01 -0.67 0.40
C ASP A 363 -12.78 0.55 -0.51
N PRO A 364 -13.79 1.07 -1.21
CA PRO A 364 -13.64 2.23 -2.08
C PRO A 364 -13.30 3.53 -1.35
N ALA A 365 -13.43 3.57 -0.02
CA ALA A 365 -13.03 4.70 0.80
C ALA A 365 -11.57 4.61 1.26
N GLU A 366 -10.91 3.46 1.14
CA GLU A 366 -9.51 3.27 1.54
C GLU A 366 -8.56 3.35 0.33
N GLY A 367 -7.32 3.79 0.59
CA GLY A 367 -6.26 3.78 -0.40
C GLY A 367 -5.64 2.39 -0.61
N ASP A 368 -4.75 2.26 -1.59
CA ASP A 368 -3.97 1.04 -1.80
C ASP A 368 -2.62 1.22 -1.09
N TYR A 369 -2.37 0.47 -0.02
CA TYR A 369 -1.14 0.62 0.76
C TYR A 369 -0.48 -0.70 1.14
N THR A 370 0.85 -0.66 1.31
CA THR A 370 1.64 -1.83 1.71
C THR A 370 2.85 -1.44 2.55
N ILE A 371 3.17 -2.29 3.52
CA ILE A 371 4.44 -2.25 4.27
C ILE A 371 5.53 -3.12 3.66
N ASN A 372 5.24 -3.82 2.56
CA ASN A 372 6.27 -4.61 1.89
C ASN A 372 7.40 -3.71 1.41
N THR A 373 8.64 -4.16 1.56
CA THR A 373 9.83 -3.49 1.00
C THR A 373 10.57 -4.43 0.07
N LEU A 374 11.48 -3.92 -0.75
CA LEU A 374 12.33 -4.73 -1.62
C LEU A 374 13.55 -5.21 -0.83
N THR A 375 13.83 -6.52 -0.88
CA THR A 375 14.87 -7.14 -0.03
C THR A 375 15.97 -7.84 -0.81
N SER A 376 15.70 -8.24 -2.05
CA SER A 376 16.75 -8.74 -2.94
C SER A 376 16.41 -8.59 -4.41
N ALA A 377 17.46 -8.44 -5.20
CA ALA A 377 17.41 -8.45 -6.65
C ALA A 377 18.53 -9.33 -7.18
N GLN A 378 18.23 -10.11 -8.21
CA GLN A 378 19.17 -11.06 -8.79
C GLN A 378 18.97 -11.14 -10.29
N TYR A 379 20.03 -11.50 -11.00
CA TYR A 379 19.97 -11.87 -12.39
C TYR A 379 20.72 -13.17 -12.66
N ARG A 380 20.36 -13.85 -13.72
CA ARG A 380 21.16 -14.94 -14.28
C ARG A 380 21.14 -14.89 -15.79
N VAL A 381 22.21 -15.39 -16.37
CA VAL A 381 22.35 -15.55 -17.81
C VAL A 381 22.11 -17.02 -18.14
N ASN A 382 21.26 -17.26 -19.13
CA ASN A 382 20.82 -18.55 -19.61
C ASN A 382 20.24 -19.45 -18.51
N ARG A 383 21.05 -20.37 -17.98
CA ARG A 383 20.68 -21.27 -16.87
C ARG A 383 21.79 -21.33 -15.82
N GLU A 384 22.63 -20.31 -15.77
CA GLU A 384 23.69 -20.18 -14.77
C GLU A 384 23.11 -19.91 -13.38
N LEU A 385 24.00 -19.86 -12.38
CA LEU A 385 23.64 -19.49 -11.03
C LEU A 385 23.16 -18.03 -10.96
N TRP A 386 22.24 -17.77 -10.06
CA TRP A 386 21.80 -16.41 -9.75
C TRP A 386 22.95 -15.59 -9.17
N THR A 387 23.10 -14.38 -9.68
CA THR A 387 24.03 -13.36 -9.21
C THR A 387 23.22 -12.23 -8.59
N ASN A 388 23.63 -11.77 -7.41
CA ASN A 388 22.96 -10.65 -6.74
C ASN A 388 23.21 -9.33 -7.48
N LEU A 389 22.18 -8.50 -7.51
CA LEU A 389 22.24 -7.10 -7.89
C LEU A 389 22.23 -6.25 -6.63
N LEU A 390 22.94 -5.13 -6.69
CA LEU A 390 22.90 -4.11 -5.66
C LEU A 390 22.06 -2.93 -6.18
N PRO A 391 21.20 -2.35 -5.34
CA PRO A 391 20.54 -1.09 -5.64
C PRO A 391 21.54 0.01 -6.04
N VAL A 392 21.08 0.98 -6.83
CA VAL A 392 21.91 2.12 -7.27
C VAL A 392 22.33 3.01 -6.10
N ASP A 393 21.48 3.17 -5.10
CA ASP A 393 21.80 3.90 -3.86
C ASP A 393 22.63 3.07 -2.87
N GLY A 394 22.66 1.74 -3.06
CA GLY A 394 23.55 0.79 -2.40
C GLY A 394 22.92 -0.03 -1.28
N ASP A 395 21.69 0.26 -0.88
CA ASP A 395 21.01 -0.37 0.25
C ASP A 395 19.63 -0.87 -0.17
N PHE A 396 19.22 -2.03 0.33
CA PHE A 396 17.83 -2.51 0.20
C PHE A 396 17.00 -2.00 1.37
N GLY A 397 15.68 -1.98 1.18
CA GLY A 397 14.72 -1.61 2.23
C GLY A 397 13.69 -0.59 1.76
N ASP A 398 13.85 -0.09 0.53
CA ASP A 398 12.93 0.87 -0.06
C ASP A 398 11.74 0.19 -0.73
N TYR A 399 10.69 0.97 -0.95
CA TYR A 399 9.51 0.56 -1.71
C TYR A 399 9.77 0.54 -3.22
N THR A 400 10.76 1.30 -3.67
CA THR A 400 11.18 1.40 -5.07
C THR A 400 12.68 1.29 -5.14
N GLU A 401 13.17 0.46 -6.05
CA GLU A 401 14.61 0.25 -6.24
C GLU A 401 14.97 0.31 -7.71
N GLU A 402 16.15 0.85 -7.98
CA GLU A 402 16.75 0.90 -9.30
C GLU A 402 18.00 0.01 -9.34
N PHE A 403 18.16 -0.75 -10.42
CA PHE A 403 19.34 -1.59 -10.67
C PHE A 403 19.90 -1.33 -12.06
N LEU A 404 21.23 -1.35 -12.17
CA LEU A 404 21.95 -1.28 -13.43
C LEU A 404 22.69 -2.59 -13.69
N VAL A 405 22.50 -3.14 -14.88
CA VAL A 405 23.14 -4.40 -15.30
C VAL A 405 23.85 -4.18 -16.63
N GLU A 406 25.15 -4.45 -16.65
CA GLU A 406 25.96 -4.50 -17.86
C GLU A 406 26.63 -5.87 -17.98
N ARG A 407 26.52 -6.49 -19.16
CA ARG A 407 27.10 -7.79 -19.46
C ARG A 407 27.64 -7.86 -20.87
N THR A 408 28.91 -8.21 -21.00
CA THR A 408 29.53 -8.54 -22.30
C THR A 408 29.46 -10.04 -22.55
N PHE A 409 29.16 -10.43 -23.78
CA PHE A 409 29.10 -11.82 -24.23
C PHE A 409 30.23 -12.16 -25.19
N SER A 410 30.97 -13.24 -24.90
CA SER A 410 32.06 -13.69 -25.77
C SER A 410 31.61 -14.58 -26.93
N ILE A 411 30.36 -15.03 -26.92
CA ILE A 411 29.77 -15.88 -27.96
C ILE A 411 28.59 -15.16 -28.60
N GLU A 412 28.50 -15.26 -29.92
CA GLU A 412 27.34 -14.82 -30.70
C GLU A 412 26.11 -15.71 -30.44
N GLY A 413 24.95 -15.22 -30.87
CA GLY A 413 23.67 -15.90 -30.76
C GLY A 413 22.82 -15.40 -29.60
N ASN A 414 21.76 -16.16 -29.31
CA ASN A 414 20.74 -15.75 -28.36
C ASN A 414 21.18 -16.07 -26.92
N HIS A 415 21.06 -15.07 -26.06
CA HIS A 415 21.25 -15.16 -24.62
C HIS A 415 19.95 -14.80 -23.92
N TYR A 416 19.60 -15.57 -22.89
CA TYR A 416 18.43 -15.29 -22.07
C TYR A 416 18.87 -14.70 -20.75
N ILE A 417 18.41 -13.51 -20.39
CA ILE A 417 18.70 -12.87 -19.12
C ILE A 417 17.43 -12.93 -18.27
N ASP A 418 17.47 -13.67 -17.17
CA ASP A 418 16.38 -13.70 -16.20
C ASP A 418 16.71 -12.73 -15.06
N PHE A 419 15.77 -11.86 -14.71
CA PHE A 419 15.80 -11.05 -13.50
C PHE A 419 14.80 -11.59 -12.50
N ARG A 420 15.13 -11.52 -11.21
CA ARG A 420 14.26 -11.87 -10.09
C ARG A 420 14.36 -10.81 -9.02
N ILE A 421 13.22 -10.26 -8.62
CA ILE A 421 13.08 -9.23 -7.59
C ILE A 421 12.16 -9.77 -6.52
N THR A 422 12.56 -9.66 -5.25
CA THR A 422 11.87 -10.25 -4.10
C THR A 422 11.54 -9.18 -3.07
N ASN A 423 10.35 -9.25 -2.49
CA ASN A 423 9.89 -8.35 -1.43
C ASN A 423 10.15 -8.92 -0.01
N SER A 424 9.77 -8.19 1.02
CA SER A 424 10.00 -8.52 2.44
C SER A 424 9.27 -9.76 2.94
N VAL A 425 8.20 -10.19 2.27
CA VAL A 425 7.50 -11.44 2.56
C VAL A 425 8.02 -12.63 1.72
N GLY A 426 9.01 -12.41 0.86
CA GLY A 426 9.65 -13.47 0.07
C GLY A 426 8.99 -13.74 -1.29
N ASN A 427 7.89 -13.06 -1.61
CA ASN A 427 7.27 -13.09 -2.92
C ASN A 427 8.14 -12.41 -3.97
N TYR A 428 8.06 -12.88 -5.22
CA TYR A 428 8.97 -12.42 -6.25
C TYR A 428 8.36 -12.35 -7.64
N THR A 429 8.84 -11.38 -8.41
CA THR A 429 8.59 -11.31 -9.85
C THR A 429 9.85 -11.72 -10.60
N GLN A 430 9.67 -12.57 -11.61
CA GLN A 430 10.73 -12.97 -12.51
C GLN A 430 10.39 -12.58 -13.95
N GLN A 431 11.31 -11.91 -14.64
CA GLN A 431 11.15 -11.55 -16.04
C GLN A 431 12.36 -12.00 -16.86
N ARG A 432 12.10 -12.54 -18.06
CA ARG A 432 13.11 -12.97 -19.02
C ARG A 432 13.22 -11.99 -20.17
N PHE A 433 14.45 -11.66 -20.52
CA PHE A 433 14.83 -10.89 -21.70
C PHE A 433 15.66 -11.75 -22.64
N GLU A 434 15.47 -11.54 -23.94
CA GLU A 434 16.29 -12.14 -24.98
C GLU A 434 17.24 -11.07 -25.52
N PHE A 435 18.53 -11.37 -25.51
CA PHE A 435 19.56 -10.55 -26.12
C PHE A 435 20.23 -11.35 -27.24
N VAL A 436 20.34 -10.77 -28.43
CA VAL A 436 21.01 -11.40 -29.57
C VAL A 436 22.38 -10.76 -29.71
N ALA A 437 23.43 -11.49 -29.34
CA ALA A 437 24.81 -11.10 -29.61
C ALA A 437 25.11 -11.35 -31.08
N LEU A 438 25.41 -10.30 -31.84
CA LEU A 438 25.65 -10.43 -33.27
C LEU A 438 27.02 -11.05 -33.55
N PRO A 439 27.17 -11.74 -34.70
CA PRO A 439 28.50 -12.10 -35.20
C PRO A 439 29.34 -10.85 -35.39
N ASP A 440 30.67 -11.02 -35.34
CA ASP A 440 31.56 -9.93 -35.70
C ASP A 440 31.28 -9.51 -37.15
N PRO A 441 31.36 -8.22 -37.50
CA PRO A 441 31.21 -7.77 -38.88
C PRO A 441 32.17 -8.57 -39.77
N VAL A 442 31.64 -9.20 -40.82
CA VAL A 442 32.47 -9.94 -41.77
C VAL A 442 33.30 -8.91 -42.53
N VAL A 443 34.58 -8.80 -42.18
CA VAL A 443 35.55 -8.03 -42.96
C VAL A 443 35.96 -8.89 -44.15
N ILE A 444 35.54 -8.50 -45.36
CA ILE A 444 35.94 -9.16 -46.60
C ILE A 444 37.20 -8.44 -47.11
N PRO A 445 38.40 -9.06 -47.09
CA PRO A 445 39.59 -8.40 -47.60
C PRO A 445 39.38 -7.98 -49.05
N GLY A 446 39.60 -6.71 -49.39
CA GLY A 446 39.30 -6.17 -50.72
C GLY A 446 38.02 -5.34 -50.82
N ASP A 447 37.09 -5.44 -49.86
CA ASP A 447 35.81 -4.71 -49.83
C ASP A 447 36.00 -3.40 -49.04
N ALA A 448 36.57 -2.39 -49.68
CA ALA A 448 36.89 -1.12 -49.03
C ALA A 448 35.65 -0.31 -48.65
N ASN A 449 34.52 -0.49 -49.35
CA ASN A 449 33.28 0.24 -49.07
C ASN A 449 32.32 -0.49 -48.10
N ALA A 450 32.65 -1.72 -47.71
CA ALA A 450 31.88 -2.62 -46.85
C ALA A 450 30.46 -2.91 -47.36
N ASP A 451 30.26 -2.96 -48.68
CA ASP A 451 28.97 -3.28 -49.30
C ASP A 451 28.71 -4.79 -49.45
N GLY A 452 29.68 -5.61 -49.04
CA GLY A 452 29.63 -7.07 -49.06
C GLY A 452 30.11 -7.68 -50.38
N LEU A 453 30.56 -6.87 -51.33
CA LEU A 453 31.14 -7.28 -52.60
C LEU A 453 32.54 -6.68 -52.75
N VAL A 454 33.44 -7.43 -53.39
CA VAL A 454 34.75 -6.88 -53.83
C VAL A 454 34.66 -6.62 -55.33
N ASP A 455 34.48 -5.36 -55.71
CA ASP A 455 34.26 -4.98 -57.10
C ASP A 455 35.05 -3.73 -57.57
N ILE A 456 34.62 -3.14 -58.68
CA ILE A 456 35.30 -1.98 -59.27
C ILE A 456 35.18 -0.72 -58.41
N THR A 457 34.19 -0.66 -57.53
CA THR A 457 33.98 0.43 -56.58
C THR A 457 35.08 0.43 -55.53
N ASP A 458 35.45 -0.73 -55.00
CA ASP A 458 36.57 -0.88 -54.06
C ASP A 458 37.92 -0.59 -54.72
N LEU A 459 38.08 -1.05 -55.97
CA LEU A 459 39.27 -0.73 -56.77
C LEU A 459 39.40 0.78 -56.98
N GLY A 460 38.27 1.48 -57.11
CA GLY A 460 38.22 2.94 -57.17
C GLY A 460 38.76 3.59 -55.91
N ILE A 461 38.45 3.04 -54.72
CA ILE A 461 38.93 3.53 -53.43
C ILE A 461 40.45 3.32 -53.30
N VAL A 462 40.93 2.09 -53.53
CA VAL A 462 42.37 1.77 -53.54
C VAL A 462 43.14 2.66 -54.53
N GLY A 463 42.57 2.90 -55.71
CA GLY A 463 43.19 3.71 -56.75
C GLY A 463 43.31 5.20 -56.39
N VAL A 464 42.35 5.76 -55.64
CA VAL A 464 42.39 7.16 -55.18
C VAL A 464 43.34 7.33 -54.00
N ASN A 465 43.47 6.31 -53.15
CA ASN A 465 44.30 6.32 -51.95
C ASN A 465 45.69 5.68 -52.15
N PHE A 466 46.05 5.31 -53.37
CA PHE A 466 47.30 4.61 -53.63
C PHE A 466 48.54 5.40 -53.15
N ASN A 467 49.43 4.73 -52.43
CA ASN A 467 50.69 5.24 -51.86
C ASN A 467 50.50 6.31 -50.75
N ILE A 468 49.32 6.39 -50.12
CA ILE A 468 49.16 7.14 -48.87
C ILE A 468 49.66 6.32 -47.68
N THR A 469 50.05 7.00 -46.60
CA THR A 469 50.52 6.40 -45.35
C THR A 469 49.61 6.78 -44.19
N GLY A 470 49.47 5.92 -43.18
CA GLY A 470 48.48 6.07 -42.12
C GLY A 470 47.06 5.75 -42.60
N ALA A 471 46.95 4.88 -43.61
CA ALA A 471 45.68 4.43 -44.15
C ALA A 471 44.95 3.46 -43.21
N GLU A 472 43.63 3.46 -43.29
CA GLU A 472 42.77 2.47 -42.64
C GLU A 472 42.21 1.48 -43.67
N PHE A 473 41.51 0.43 -43.21
CA PHE A 473 40.90 -0.57 -44.09
C PHE A 473 39.97 0.03 -45.16
N SER A 474 39.20 1.05 -44.77
CA SER A 474 38.30 1.80 -45.65
C SER A 474 39.02 2.68 -46.66
N ASP A 475 40.32 2.95 -46.47
CA ASP A 475 41.16 3.64 -47.44
C ASP A 475 41.75 2.67 -48.48
N GLY A 476 41.63 1.36 -48.24
CA GLY A 476 42.18 0.31 -49.10
C GLY A 476 43.43 -0.38 -48.57
N ASP A 477 43.81 -0.18 -47.29
CA ASP A 477 44.86 -0.95 -46.61
C ASP A 477 44.25 -2.24 -46.03
N PHE A 478 44.35 -3.33 -46.78
CA PHE A 478 43.75 -4.62 -46.41
C PHE A 478 44.72 -5.53 -45.66
N ASN A 479 46.02 -5.22 -45.62
CA ASN A 479 47.03 -5.98 -44.87
C ASN A 479 47.37 -5.35 -43.49
N SER A 480 46.84 -4.16 -43.20
CA SER A 480 47.04 -3.36 -41.99
C SER A 480 48.49 -2.93 -41.74
N ASP A 481 49.27 -2.67 -42.79
CA ASP A 481 50.64 -2.16 -42.70
C ASP A 481 50.75 -0.62 -42.71
N LEU A 482 49.60 0.05 -42.75
CA LEU A 482 49.39 1.51 -42.77
C LEU A 482 49.77 2.16 -44.11
N ILE A 483 49.94 1.41 -45.20
CA ILE A 483 50.23 1.95 -46.54
C ILE A 483 49.28 1.28 -47.54
N VAL A 484 48.66 2.06 -48.43
CA VAL A 484 47.90 1.48 -49.56
C VAL A 484 48.86 1.25 -50.72
N ASP A 485 49.18 0.01 -51.08
CA ASP A 485 50.11 -0.28 -52.17
C ASP A 485 49.72 -1.48 -53.06
N ILE A 486 50.71 -2.04 -53.76
CA ILE A 486 50.50 -3.15 -54.69
C ILE A 486 50.08 -4.45 -53.97
N GLU A 487 50.43 -4.60 -52.70
CA GLU A 487 50.08 -5.76 -51.87
C GLU A 487 48.59 -5.75 -51.55
N ASP A 488 48.01 -4.59 -51.24
CA ASP A 488 46.55 -4.41 -51.08
C ASP A 488 45.78 -4.63 -52.37
N LEU A 489 46.31 -4.14 -53.49
CA LEU A 489 45.74 -4.42 -54.81
C LEU A 489 45.74 -5.93 -55.10
N GLY A 490 46.76 -6.64 -54.62
CA GLY A 490 46.84 -8.10 -54.66
C GLY A 490 45.75 -8.77 -53.81
N ILE A 491 45.47 -8.25 -52.61
CA ILE A 491 44.40 -8.73 -51.73
C ILE A 491 43.02 -8.49 -52.36
N LEU A 492 42.77 -7.29 -52.90
CA LEU A 492 41.54 -6.96 -53.61
C LEU A 492 41.33 -7.90 -54.79
N GLY A 493 42.35 -8.07 -55.63
CA GLY A 493 42.27 -8.97 -56.79
C GLY A 493 42.04 -10.44 -56.41
N ALA A 494 42.58 -10.89 -55.27
CA ALA A 494 42.41 -12.26 -54.78
C ALA A 494 40.99 -12.54 -54.26
N ASN A 495 40.25 -11.51 -53.84
CA ASN A 495 38.90 -11.62 -53.28
C ASN A 495 37.81 -11.10 -54.21
N TRP A 496 38.15 -10.74 -55.45
CA TRP A 496 37.22 -10.17 -56.43
C TRP A 496 35.93 -10.99 -56.55
N SER A 497 34.81 -10.37 -56.18
CA SER A 497 33.50 -10.98 -56.22
C SER A 497 33.02 -10.98 -57.67
N MET A 498 33.18 -12.10 -58.37
CA MET A 498 32.62 -12.24 -59.72
C MET A 498 31.09 -12.21 -59.64
N ALA A 499 30.49 -11.14 -60.18
CA ALA A 499 29.09 -10.95 -60.54
C ALA A 499 28.13 -12.10 -60.17
N GLN A 500 27.30 -11.86 -59.16
CA GLN A 500 26.04 -12.54 -58.98
C GLN A 500 25.16 -12.29 -60.22
N GLU A 501 24.85 -13.35 -60.97
CA GLU A 501 23.89 -13.27 -62.09
C GLU A 501 22.57 -12.63 -61.60
N PRO A 502 22.02 -11.64 -62.30
CA PRO A 502 20.76 -11.03 -61.92
C PRO A 502 19.65 -12.09 -61.89
N SER A 503 18.91 -12.14 -60.77
CA SER A 503 17.77 -13.02 -60.60
C SER A 503 16.78 -12.87 -61.76
N LEU A 504 16.46 -14.00 -62.40
CA LEU A 504 15.37 -14.28 -63.33
C LEU A 504 14.46 -13.08 -63.66
N VAL A 505 14.66 -12.54 -64.85
CA VAL A 505 13.65 -11.80 -65.62
C VAL A 505 12.34 -12.61 -65.61
N PRO A 506 11.18 -12.05 -65.24
CA PRO A 506 9.91 -12.75 -65.39
C PRO A 506 9.63 -12.96 -66.89
N GLU A 507 9.50 -14.21 -67.32
CA GLU A 507 8.97 -14.48 -68.66
C GLU A 507 7.52 -13.93 -68.75
N PRO A 508 7.16 -13.20 -69.82
CA PRO A 508 5.78 -12.80 -70.02
C PRO A 508 4.94 -14.05 -70.25
N THR A 509 3.91 -14.20 -69.43
CA THR A 509 2.88 -15.24 -69.48
C THR A 509 2.22 -15.29 -70.87
N SER A 510 2.82 -16.09 -71.74
CA SER A 510 2.27 -16.47 -73.04
C SER A 510 1.25 -17.60 -72.86
N LEU A 511 0.25 -17.38 -72.00
CA LEU A 511 -0.85 -18.32 -71.74
C LEU A 511 -2.05 -17.59 -71.11
N GLY A 512 -2.38 -16.42 -71.66
CA GLY A 512 -3.56 -15.61 -71.30
C GLY A 512 -4.50 -15.35 -72.48
N LEU A 513 -4.46 -16.21 -73.50
CA LEU A 513 -5.34 -16.12 -74.67
C LEU A 513 -6.13 -17.42 -74.84
N LEU A 514 -7.04 -17.71 -73.91
CA LEU A 514 -8.32 -18.35 -74.18
C LEU A 514 -9.15 -18.40 -72.88
N ILE A 515 -10.45 -18.12 -73.00
CA ILE A 515 -11.50 -18.22 -71.96
C ILE A 515 -11.66 -16.96 -71.08
N GLY A 516 -11.87 -15.83 -71.74
CA GLY A 516 -12.52 -14.65 -71.19
C GLY A 516 -13.82 -14.34 -71.94
N ALA A 517 -14.75 -15.29 -72.00
CA ALA A 517 -16.08 -15.07 -72.57
C ALA A 517 -17.10 -16.06 -72.00
N MET A 518 -17.68 -15.74 -70.84
CA MET A 518 -19.09 -15.98 -70.46
C MET A 518 -19.28 -15.83 -68.95
N GLY A 519 -19.24 -14.58 -68.49
CA GLY A 519 -19.94 -14.18 -67.27
C GLY A 519 -21.25 -13.52 -67.67
N CYS A 520 -22.32 -14.30 -67.86
CA CYS A 520 -23.67 -13.76 -67.87
C CYS A 520 -24.68 -14.84 -67.51
N LEU A 521 -25.38 -14.56 -66.41
CA LEU A 521 -26.77 -14.90 -66.14
C LEU A 521 -27.09 -16.23 -65.43
N THR A 522 -27.69 -16.02 -64.24
CA THR A 522 -28.85 -16.73 -63.64
C THR A 522 -28.60 -17.84 -62.59
N ARG A 523 -28.85 -17.44 -61.33
CA ARG A 523 -29.51 -18.22 -60.25
C ARG A 523 -30.74 -19.00 -60.80
N PRO A 524 -31.24 -20.12 -60.20
CA PRO A 524 -31.56 -20.18 -58.76
C PRO A 524 -31.57 -21.56 -58.03
N ARG A 525 -31.75 -21.46 -56.69
CA ARG A 525 -32.60 -22.27 -55.77
C ARG A 525 -32.14 -23.62 -55.16
N ARG A 526 -31.97 -23.56 -53.82
CA ARG A 526 -32.49 -24.42 -52.71
C ARG A 526 -32.79 -25.91 -52.97
N SER A 527 -32.31 -26.79 -52.08
CA SER A 527 -33.06 -27.44 -50.97
C SER A 527 -32.08 -28.28 -50.11
N THR A 528 -31.95 -28.02 -48.80
CA THR A 528 -32.44 -28.83 -47.66
C THR A 528 -31.98 -30.28 -47.63
N ASP A 529 -31.33 -30.68 -46.52
CA ASP A 529 -31.80 -31.70 -45.55
C ASP A 529 -30.74 -31.84 -44.42
N HIS A 530 -31.10 -31.53 -43.17
CA HIS A 530 -31.53 -32.44 -42.08
C HIS A 530 -30.37 -33.24 -41.45
N PHE A 531 -30.24 -33.46 -40.13
CA PHE A 531 -30.90 -33.06 -38.87
C PHE A 531 -30.06 -33.77 -37.76
N ILE A 532 -29.90 -33.14 -36.59
CA ILE A 532 -30.08 -33.68 -35.20
C ILE A 532 -29.32 -34.97 -34.79
N SER A 533 -28.81 -35.19 -33.56
CA SER A 533 -28.97 -34.60 -32.21
C SER A 533 -27.65 -34.77 -31.46
#